data_AF-G4ZZK2-F1
#
_entry.id   AF-G4ZZK2-F1
#
_cell.length_a   1.000
_cell.length_b   1.000
_cell.length_c   1.000
_cell.angle_alpha   90.00
_cell.angle_beta   90.00
_cell.angle_gamma   90.00
#
_symmetry.space_group_name_H-M   'P 1'
#
loop_
_entity.id
_entity.type
_entity.pdbx_description
1 polymer ?
#
loop_
_entity_poly.entity_id
_entity_poly.type
_entity_poly.pdbx_seq_one_letter_code
_entity_poly.pdbx_strand_id
1 'polypeptide(L)'
;MLSSSARRGVLRRLLQRRLSSSAAPRTAAAPSQDVHLALESFIARRESSRALDAFDKLQPAQQSDPELLQRLALLVAKRGQPHEAPRAAQMLCGLLTQPEVAVDDSTQLAAIYTLDACLRQQRLEDALLLFKATRERDVLVDLPAVDALLRALVGAHRVDEAVEILKSTTSQHDVRPTEQTFQPVLVAIMQQQRYEDVTALIEHGRVNEVDFSPETYDPLVDLSQQQYSAENVERLGTFMAYVNDALKEDGVSTVAASWLNLKEVVDAVH
;
A
#
# COMPACT_ATOMS: atom_id res chain seq x y z
N MET A 1 -82.68 62.37 -45.83
CA MET A 1 -81.48 63.10 -46.32
C MET A 1 -80.28 62.37 -45.73
N LEU A 2 -79.64 61.49 -46.49
CA LEU A 2 -78.44 61.78 -47.30
C LEU A 2 -77.34 62.38 -46.42
N SER A 3 -76.13 61.84 -46.31
CA SER A 3 -75.45 60.71 -46.94
C SER A 3 -74.03 60.66 -46.34
N SER A 4 -73.34 59.53 -46.57
CA SER A 4 -71.91 59.50 -46.93
C SER A 4 -70.86 59.77 -45.82
N SER A 5 -69.78 59.01 -45.67
CA SER A 5 -69.30 57.78 -46.31
C SER A 5 -68.00 57.33 -45.61
N ALA A 6 -67.70 56.02 -45.71
CA ALA A 6 -66.39 55.47 -46.08
C ALA A 6 -65.19 55.68 -45.10
N ARG A 7 -64.30 54.71 -44.83
CA ARG A 7 -63.92 53.48 -45.54
C ARG A 7 -62.82 52.73 -44.76
N ARG A 8 -62.70 51.42 -45.05
CA ARG A 8 -61.50 50.53 -44.96
C ARG A 8 -61.09 50.12 -43.54
N GLY A 9 -60.91 48.85 -43.18
CA GLY A 9 -60.85 47.60 -43.93
C GLY A 9 -59.79 46.69 -43.28
N VAL A 10 -59.98 45.38 -43.48
CA VAL A 10 -59.00 44.27 -43.34
C VAL A 10 -59.14 43.35 -42.10
N LEU A 11 -59.77 42.22 -42.42
CA LEU A 11 -59.72 40.85 -41.88
C LEU A 11 -58.36 40.38 -41.29
N ARG A 12 -58.38 39.52 -40.27
CA ARG A 12 -58.10 38.05 -40.40
C ARG A 12 -57.93 37.32 -39.04
N ARG A 13 -58.67 36.19 -38.94
CA ARG A 13 -58.29 34.83 -38.49
C ARG A 13 -57.86 34.64 -37.02
N LEU A 14 -58.68 33.98 -36.18
CA LEU A 14 -58.75 32.52 -35.97
C LEU A 14 -57.40 31.91 -35.55
N LEU A 15 -57.29 31.44 -34.30
CA LEU A 15 -57.30 30.01 -33.98
C LEU A 15 -57.22 29.78 -32.45
N GLN A 16 -58.13 28.92 -32.00
CA GLN A 16 -58.17 28.29 -30.69
C GLN A 16 -56.89 27.49 -30.42
N ARG A 17 -56.41 27.45 -29.18
CA ARG A 17 -56.00 26.16 -28.60
C ARG A 17 -55.93 26.22 -27.08
N ARG A 18 -56.70 25.31 -26.47
CA ARG A 18 -56.60 24.85 -25.09
C ARG A 18 -55.15 24.58 -24.74
N LEU A 19 -54.64 25.19 -23.68
CA LEU A 19 -53.45 24.70 -23.00
C LEU A 19 -53.92 23.76 -21.90
N SER A 20 -53.96 22.48 -22.27
CA SER A 20 -53.86 21.37 -21.34
C SER A 20 -52.59 21.58 -20.52
N SER A 21 -52.77 21.68 -19.20
CA SER A 21 -51.70 21.52 -18.22
C SER A 21 -51.15 20.09 -18.34
N SER A 22 -50.15 19.93 -19.21
CA SER A 22 -49.31 18.75 -19.26
C SER A 22 -48.35 18.82 -18.07
N ALA A 23 -48.72 18.18 -16.96
CA ALA A 23 -47.79 17.85 -15.90
C ALA A 23 -46.83 16.78 -16.43
N ALA A 24 -45.70 17.21 -16.99
CA ALA A 24 -44.56 16.34 -17.18
C ALA A 24 -43.99 15.97 -15.81
N PRO A 25 -43.59 14.71 -15.58
CA PRO A 25 -43.04 14.30 -14.29
C PRO A 25 -41.71 15.01 -14.08
N ARG A 26 -41.59 15.73 -12.96
CA ARG A 26 -40.29 16.19 -12.47
C ARG A 26 -39.45 14.95 -12.20
N THR A 27 -38.41 14.81 -13.00
CA THR A 27 -37.39 13.79 -12.93
C THR A 27 -36.76 13.76 -11.53
N ALA A 28 -36.68 12.56 -10.97
CA ALA A 28 -36.16 12.25 -9.63
C ALA A 28 -34.63 12.38 -9.52
N ALA A 29 -34.04 13.47 -10.04
CA ALA A 29 -32.58 13.69 -10.09
C ALA A 29 -32.03 14.59 -8.95
N ALA A 30 -32.90 15.19 -8.13
CA ALA A 30 -32.49 16.11 -7.07
C ALA A 30 -31.73 15.48 -5.87
N PRO A 31 -32.15 14.32 -5.30
CA PRO A 31 -31.54 13.86 -4.05
C PRO A 31 -30.10 13.36 -4.22
N SER A 32 -29.73 12.80 -5.37
CA SER A 32 -28.37 12.33 -5.62
C SER A 32 -27.36 13.48 -5.80
N GLN A 33 -27.81 14.60 -6.36
CA GLN A 33 -26.96 15.78 -6.57
C GLN A 33 -26.70 16.51 -5.24
N ASP A 34 -27.69 16.56 -4.36
CA ASP A 34 -27.53 17.11 -3.00
C ASP A 34 -26.57 16.28 -2.14
N VAL A 35 -26.62 14.94 -2.25
CA VAL A 35 -25.70 14.03 -1.53
C VAL A 35 -24.26 14.18 -2.03
N HIS A 36 -24.05 14.32 -3.34
CA HIS A 36 -22.71 14.55 -3.91
C HIS A 36 -22.12 15.89 -3.45
N LEU A 37 -22.92 16.97 -3.43
CA LEU A 37 -22.46 18.26 -2.90
C LEU A 37 -22.16 18.21 -1.40
N ALA A 38 -22.96 17.47 -0.63
CA ALA A 38 -22.69 17.24 0.78
C ALA A 38 -21.39 16.46 0.98
N LEU A 39 -21.15 15.42 0.20
CA LEU A 39 -19.92 14.62 0.23
C LEU A 39 -18.68 15.49 -0.02
N GLU A 40 -18.68 16.29 -1.10
CA GLU A 40 -17.60 17.22 -1.39
C GLU A 40 -17.36 18.22 -0.25
N SER A 41 -18.44 18.70 0.38
CA SER A 41 -18.33 19.57 1.56
C SER A 41 -17.71 18.87 2.77
N PHE A 42 -18.01 17.58 3.00
CA PHE A 42 -17.41 16.79 4.09
C PHE A 42 -15.94 16.49 3.82
N ILE A 43 -15.58 16.21 2.57
CA ILE A 43 -14.18 16.03 2.16
C ILE A 43 -13.39 17.33 2.40
N ALA A 44 -13.95 18.48 1.99
CA ALA A 44 -13.33 19.79 2.21
C ALA A 44 -13.15 20.11 3.71
N ARG A 45 -14.12 19.70 4.54
CA ARG A 45 -14.08 19.86 6.02
C ARG A 45 -13.27 18.79 6.74
N ARG A 46 -12.75 17.79 6.01
CA ARG A 46 -11.98 16.65 6.54
C ARG A 46 -12.77 15.77 7.52
N GLU A 47 -14.09 15.67 7.33
CA GLU A 47 -14.97 14.83 8.16
C GLU A 47 -15.09 13.43 7.55
N SER A 48 -14.13 12.53 7.83
CA SER A 48 -14.04 11.20 7.20
C SER A 48 -15.31 10.35 7.39
N SER A 49 -15.82 10.23 8.62
CA SER A 49 -16.98 9.39 8.92
C SER A 49 -18.24 9.87 8.18
N ARG A 50 -18.48 11.19 8.15
CA ARG A 50 -19.62 11.76 7.43
C ARG A 50 -19.47 11.66 5.91
N ALA A 51 -18.24 11.80 5.42
CA ALA A 51 -17.94 11.59 4.01
C ALA A 51 -18.23 10.13 3.61
N LEU A 52 -17.83 9.16 4.43
CA LEU A 52 -18.16 7.75 4.21
C LEU A 52 -19.67 7.47 4.26
N ASP A 53 -20.39 8.04 5.22
CA ASP A 53 -21.86 7.91 5.31
C ASP A 53 -22.60 8.54 4.11
N ALA A 54 -22.06 9.62 3.56
CA ALA A 54 -22.59 10.27 2.35
C ALA A 54 -22.25 9.45 1.10
N PHE A 55 -21.06 8.85 1.04
CA PHE A 55 -20.64 7.96 -0.04
C PHE A 55 -21.54 6.71 -0.16
N ASP A 56 -21.95 6.11 0.97
CA ASP A 56 -22.88 4.96 0.98
C ASP A 56 -24.25 5.28 0.39
N LYS A 57 -24.64 6.55 0.38
CA LYS A 57 -25.92 7.02 -0.15
C LYS A 57 -25.85 7.36 -1.64
N LEU A 58 -24.67 7.34 -2.25
CA LEU A 58 -24.50 7.60 -3.68
C LEU A 58 -25.02 6.44 -4.53
N GLN A 59 -25.33 6.75 -5.79
CA GLN A 59 -25.67 5.72 -6.77
C GLN A 59 -24.43 4.91 -7.14
N PRO A 60 -24.56 3.61 -7.50
CA PRO A 60 -23.42 2.77 -7.88
C PRO A 60 -22.56 3.36 -9.00
N ALA A 61 -23.18 4.09 -9.95
CA ALA A 61 -22.45 4.77 -11.02
C ALA A 61 -21.52 5.89 -10.52
N GLN A 62 -21.87 6.54 -9.41
CA GLN A 62 -21.08 7.61 -8.79
C GLN A 62 -20.05 7.07 -7.80
N GLN A 63 -20.30 5.89 -7.22
CA GLN A 63 -19.34 5.21 -6.32
C GLN A 63 -18.11 4.68 -7.05
N SER A 64 -18.20 4.51 -8.37
CA SER A 64 -17.10 4.05 -9.23
C SER A 64 -16.24 5.20 -9.77
N ASP A 65 -16.47 6.45 -9.37
CA ASP A 65 -15.65 7.58 -9.81
C ASP A 65 -14.23 7.49 -9.19
N PRO A 66 -13.17 7.30 -10.01
CA PRO A 66 -11.83 7.08 -9.49
C PRO A 66 -11.28 8.28 -8.71
N GLU A 67 -11.55 9.51 -9.15
CA GLU A 67 -11.05 10.72 -8.48
C GLU A 67 -11.66 10.86 -7.07
N LEU A 68 -12.96 10.56 -6.96
CA LEU A 68 -13.66 10.56 -5.68
C LEU A 68 -13.11 9.48 -4.74
N LEU A 69 -12.89 8.26 -5.25
CA LEU A 69 -12.34 7.15 -4.48
C LEU A 69 -10.92 7.44 -3.98
N GLN A 70 -10.04 8.00 -4.82
CA GLN A 70 -8.69 8.42 -4.44
C GLN A 70 -8.73 9.46 -3.31
N ARG A 71 -9.55 10.52 -3.46
CA ARG A 71 -9.69 11.59 -2.45
C ARG A 71 -10.28 11.07 -1.13
N LEU A 72 -11.27 10.18 -1.19
CA LEU A 72 -11.85 9.58 0.00
C LEU A 72 -10.88 8.64 0.71
N ALA A 73 -10.19 7.77 -0.02
CA ALA A 73 -9.17 6.89 0.55
C ALA A 73 -8.06 7.70 1.22
N LEU A 74 -7.58 8.76 0.56
CA LEU A 74 -6.57 9.66 1.14
C LEU A 74 -7.08 10.38 2.40
N LEU A 75 -8.34 10.84 2.40
CA LEU A 75 -8.97 11.47 3.57
C LEU A 75 -9.05 10.50 4.75
N VAL A 76 -9.56 9.29 4.50
CA VAL A 76 -9.74 8.26 5.52
C VAL A 76 -8.38 7.76 6.03
N ALA A 77 -7.40 7.56 5.17
CA ALA A 77 -6.08 7.13 5.59
C ALA A 77 -5.36 8.18 6.46
N LYS A 78 -5.54 9.48 6.17
CA LYS A 78 -4.87 10.58 6.91
C LYS A 78 -5.60 11.05 8.16
N ARG A 79 -6.94 11.02 8.15
CA ARG A 79 -7.80 11.66 9.16
C ARG A 79 -8.90 10.76 9.66
N GLY A 80 -9.02 9.55 9.11
CA GLY A 80 -10.03 8.60 9.47
C GLY A 80 -9.82 8.00 10.84
N GLN A 81 -10.91 7.47 11.38
CA GLN A 81 -10.88 6.68 12.59
C GLN A 81 -10.16 5.35 12.34
N PRO A 82 -9.57 4.72 13.36
CA PRO A 82 -8.91 3.41 13.26
C PRO A 82 -9.71 2.35 12.49
N HIS A 83 -11.01 2.28 12.74
CA HIS A 83 -11.91 1.30 12.14
C HIS A 83 -12.26 1.60 10.67
N GLU A 84 -11.91 2.78 10.16
CA GLU A 84 -12.15 3.20 8.78
C GLU A 84 -11.00 2.79 7.83
N ALA A 85 -9.81 2.46 8.35
CA ALA A 85 -8.66 2.05 7.54
C ALA A 85 -8.94 0.86 6.59
N PRO A 86 -9.61 -0.23 7.02
CA PRO A 86 -9.99 -1.33 6.12
C PRO A 86 -10.90 -0.87 4.98
N ARG A 87 -11.75 0.11 5.25
CA ARG A 87 -12.68 0.64 4.26
C ARG A 87 -11.94 1.44 3.18
N ALA A 88 -10.94 2.23 3.56
CA ALA A 88 -10.04 2.86 2.59
C ALA A 88 -9.30 1.83 1.74
N ALA A 89 -8.81 0.73 2.34
CA ALA A 89 -8.16 -0.35 1.60
C ALA A 89 -9.10 -1.01 0.59
N GLN A 90 -10.34 -1.31 0.99
CA GLN A 90 -11.36 -1.87 0.09
C GLN A 90 -11.67 -0.94 -1.10
N MET A 91 -11.80 0.36 -0.84
CA MET A 91 -12.04 1.37 -1.89
C MET A 91 -10.89 1.41 -2.90
N LEU A 92 -9.63 1.42 -2.42
CA LEU A 92 -8.47 1.42 -3.30
C LEU A 92 -8.27 0.09 -4.02
N CYS A 93 -8.47 -1.04 -3.37
CA CYS A 93 -8.44 -2.35 -4.04
C CYS A 93 -9.48 -2.43 -5.16
N GLY A 94 -10.70 -1.93 -4.91
CA GLY A 94 -11.76 -1.84 -5.91
C GLY A 94 -11.34 -0.99 -7.11
N LEU A 95 -10.77 0.19 -6.85
CA LEU A 95 -10.24 1.08 -7.89
C LEU A 95 -9.10 0.43 -8.68
N LEU A 96 -8.15 -0.21 -8.00
CA LEU A 96 -7.01 -0.89 -8.61
C LEU A 96 -7.43 -2.16 -9.36
N THR A 97 -8.63 -2.71 -9.13
CA THR A 97 -9.14 -3.83 -9.94
C THR A 97 -9.69 -3.35 -11.30
N GLN A 98 -10.03 -2.06 -11.46
CA GLN A 98 -10.67 -1.54 -12.68
C GLN A 98 -9.66 -1.07 -13.75
N PRO A 99 -9.42 -1.83 -14.84
CA PRO A 99 -8.30 -1.62 -15.75
C PRO A 99 -8.30 -0.25 -16.47
N GLU A 100 -9.43 0.43 -16.54
CA GLU A 100 -9.57 1.75 -17.18
C GLU A 100 -9.01 2.91 -16.34
N VAL A 101 -8.71 2.68 -15.06
CA VAL A 101 -8.22 3.73 -14.16
C VAL A 101 -6.73 3.96 -14.41
N ALA A 102 -6.40 5.18 -14.83
CA ALA A 102 -5.03 5.66 -14.92
C ALA A 102 -4.42 5.74 -13.51
N VAL A 103 -3.31 5.04 -13.31
CA VAL A 103 -2.50 5.18 -12.10
C VAL A 103 -1.80 6.52 -12.19
N ASP A 104 -2.13 7.40 -11.25
CA ASP A 104 -1.55 8.73 -11.10
C ASP A 104 -0.89 8.87 -9.72
N ASP A 105 -0.20 9.99 -9.53
CA ASP A 105 0.47 10.33 -8.27
C ASP A 105 -0.51 10.32 -7.08
N SER A 106 -1.79 10.63 -7.32
CA SER A 106 -2.81 10.60 -6.28
C SER A 106 -3.16 9.18 -5.83
N THR A 107 -3.27 8.23 -6.77
CA THR A 107 -3.44 6.80 -6.49
C THR A 107 -2.26 6.25 -5.70
N GLN A 108 -1.04 6.59 -6.12
CA GLN A 108 0.18 6.19 -5.43
C GLN A 108 0.18 6.69 -3.98
N LEU A 109 -0.12 7.98 -3.79
CA LEU A 109 -0.18 8.59 -2.47
C LEU A 109 -1.26 7.95 -1.60
N ALA A 110 -2.47 7.75 -2.13
CA ALA A 110 -3.56 7.13 -1.41
C ALA A 110 -3.21 5.70 -0.98
N ALA A 111 -2.54 4.92 -1.83
CA ALA A 111 -2.06 3.58 -1.52
C ALA A 111 -1.06 3.57 -0.36
N ILE A 112 -0.02 4.42 -0.41
CA ILE A 112 0.99 4.54 0.66
C ILE A 112 0.35 4.85 2.00
N TYR A 113 -0.49 5.89 2.06
CA TYR A 113 -1.15 6.28 3.32
C TYR A 113 -2.11 5.21 3.83
N THR A 114 -2.82 4.53 2.93
CA THR A 114 -3.81 3.51 3.33
C THR A 114 -3.12 2.25 3.84
N LEU A 115 -1.99 1.83 3.23
CA LEU A 115 -1.15 0.76 3.75
C LEU A 115 -0.65 1.08 5.16
N ASP A 116 -0.04 2.25 5.32
CA ASP A 116 0.45 2.74 6.62
C ASP A 116 -0.67 2.82 7.67
N ALA A 117 -1.86 3.30 7.29
CA ALA A 117 -3.03 3.29 8.16
C ALA A 117 -3.47 1.87 8.55
N CYS A 118 -3.51 0.92 7.62
CA CYS A 118 -3.87 -0.47 7.92
C CYS A 118 -2.86 -1.12 8.87
N LEU A 119 -1.56 -0.94 8.63
CA LEU A 119 -0.49 -1.50 9.45
C LEU A 119 -0.51 -0.96 10.87
N ARG A 120 -0.72 0.36 11.05
CA ARG A 120 -0.89 0.97 12.38
C ARG A 120 -2.06 0.38 13.18
N GLN A 121 -3.12 -0.05 12.49
CA GLN A 121 -4.30 -0.63 13.11
C GLN A 121 -4.27 -2.16 13.18
N GLN A 122 -3.10 -2.77 12.96
CA GLN A 122 -2.90 -4.23 12.98
C GLN A 122 -3.79 -4.97 11.97
N ARG A 123 -4.14 -4.30 10.88
CA ARG A 123 -4.96 -4.83 9.78
C ARG A 123 -4.06 -5.38 8.68
N LEU A 124 -3.25 -6.39 9.04
CA LEU A 124 -2.23 -6.96 8.15
C LEU A 124 -2.84 -7.55 6.86
N GLU A 125 -3.97 -8.25 6.95
CA GLU A 125 -4.61 -8.83 5.76
C GLU A 125 -5.10 -7.76 4.77
N ASP A 126 -5.70 -6.68 5.26
CA ASP A 126 -6.14 -5.58 4.41
C ASP A 126 -4.94 -4.86 3.78
N ALA A 127 -3.84 -4.72 4.52
CA ALA A 127 -2.58 -4.17 4.01
C ALA A 127 -1.98 -5.05 2.92
N LEU A 128 -1.95 -6.37 3.10
CA LEU A 128 -1.42 -7.30 2.10
C LEU A 128 -2.27 -7.36 0.83
N LEU A 129 -3.60 -7.33 0.98
CA LEU A 129 -4.52 -7.24 -0.16
C LEU A 129 -4.26 -5.96 -0.97
N LEU A 130 -4.13 -4.82 -0.30
CA LEU A 130 -3.82 -3.55 -0.95
C LEU A 130 -2.43 -3.57 -1.59
N PHE A 131 -1.41 -4.08 -0.90
CA PHE A 131 -0.06 -4.19 -1.44
C PHE A 131 -0.06 -5.04 -2.71
N LYS A 132 -0.71 -6.20 -2.70
CA LYS A 132 -0.86 -7.04 -3.90
C LYS A 132 -1.54 -6.29 -5.05
N ALA A 133 -2.64 -5.59 -4.78
CA ALA A 133 -3.33 -4.79 -5.80
C ALA A 133 -2.44 -3.66 -6.36
N THR A 134 -1.60 -3.03 -5.53
CA THR A 134 -0.63 -2.03 -5.99
C THR A 134 0.43 -2.64 -6.90
N ARG A 135 0.90 -3.87 -6.61
CA ARG A 135 1.86 -4.59 -7.45
C ARG A 135 1.28 -4.99 -8.80
N GLU A 136 0.05 -5.49 -8.84
CA GLU A 136 -0.63 -5.90 -10.08
C GLU A 136 -0.88 -4.72 -11.04
N ARG A 137 -0.80 -3.49 -10.53
CA ARG A 137 -1.01 -2.24 -11.27
C ARG A 137 0.25 -1.40 -11.44
N ASP A 138 1.42 -1.94 -11.13
CA ASP A 138 2.70 -1.23 -11.15
C ASP A 138 2.68 0.10 -10.34
N VAL A 139 1.86 0.17 -9.30
CA VAL A 139 1.83 1.29 -8.36
C VAL A 139 3.03 1.13 -7.41
N LEU A 140 3.92 2.11 -7.40
CA LEU A 140 5.10 2.12 -6.55
C LEU A 140 4.75 2.57 -5.14
N VAL A 141 4.93 1.68 -4.16
CA VAL A 141 4.92 2.07 -2.75
C VAL A 141 6.33 2.43 -2.30
N ASP A 142 6.44 3.37 -1.37
CA ASP A 142 7.73 3.85 -0.90
C ASP A 142 8.41 2.85 0.07
N LEU A 143 9.72 2.98 0.21
CA LEU A 143 10.51 2.11 1.08
C LEU A 143 10.00 2.08 2.54
N PRO A 144 9.60 3.23 3.16
CA PRO A 144 9.02 3.20 4.50
C PRO A 144 7.75 2.35 4.62
N ALA A 145 6.87 2.34 3.62
CA ALA A 145 5.69 1.47 3.65
C ALA A 145 6.08 -0.01 3.55
N VAL A 146 7.08 -0.34 2.72
CA VAL A 146 7.61 -1.71 2.63
C VAL A 146 8.25 -2.14 3.95
N ASP A 147 9.11 -1.32 4.55
CA ASP A 147 9.75 -1.60 5.84
C ASP A 147 8.71 -1.87 6.94
N ALA A 148 7.65 -1.06 6.98
CA ALA A 148 6.55 -1.24 7.92
C ALA A 148 5.81 -2.57 7.69
N LEU A 149 5.57 -2.93 6.42
CA LEU A 149 4.93 -4.19 6.06
C LEU A 149 5.79 -5.41 6.44
N LEU A 150 7.10 -5.35 6.18
CA LEU A 150 8.05 -6.41 6.55
C LEU A 150 8.09 -6.62 8.07
N ARG A 151 8.16 -5.54 8.85
CA ARG A 151 8.11 -5.61 10.32
C ARG A 151 6.80 -6.21 10.82
N ALA A 152 5.67 -5.85 10.19
CA ALA A 152 4.36 -6.41 10.55
C ALA A 152 4.26 -7.91 10.24
N LEU A 153 4.79 -8.35 9.10
CA LEU A 153 4.85 -9.77 8.74
C LEU A 153 5.73 -10.57 9.71
N VAL A 154 6.93 -10.05 10.02
CA VAL A 154 7.83 -10.66 11.01
C VAL A 154 7.16 -10.75 12.38
N GLY A 155 6.51 -9.68 12.84
CA GLY A 155 5.77 -9.66 14.11
C GLY A 155 4.57 -10.61 14.14
N ALA A 156 4.01 -10.95 12.97
CA ALA A 156 2.95 -11.94 12.82
C ALA A 156 3.46 -13.37 12.56
N HIS A 157 4.78 -13.61 12.67
CA HIS A 157 5.44 -14.88 12.37
C HIS A 157 5.27 -15.38 10.92
N ARG A 158 4.99 -14.48 9.98
CA ARG A 158 4.83 -14.77 8.54
C ARG A 158 6.13 -14.47 7.78
N VAL A 159 7.23 -15.09 8.23
CA VAL A 159 8.58 -14.76 7.76
C VAL A 159 8.78 -15.13 6.29
N ASP A 160 8.21 -16.24 5.80
CA ASP A 160 8.32 -16.62 4.39
C ASP A 160 7.68 -15.58 3.46
N GLU A 161 6.53 -15.03 3.83
CA GLU A 161 5.90 -13.96 3.06
C GLU A 161 6.71 -12.66 3.10
N ALA A 162 7.37 -12.37 4.23
CA ALA A 162 8.29 -11.24 4.33
C ALA A 162 9.49 -11.42 3.37
N VAL A 163 10.02 -12.64 3.23
CA VAL A 163 11.10 -12.96 2.29
C VAL A 163 10.65 -12.73 0.85
N GLU A 164 9.47 -13.21 0.47
CA GLU A 164 8.94 -13.03 -0.89
C GLU A 164 8.70 -11.55 -1.23
N ILE A 165 8.13 -10.78 -0.29
CA ILE A 165 7.93 -9.33 -0.48
C ILE A 165 9.27 -8.60 -0.57
N LEU A 166 10.25 -8.95 0.27
CA LEU A 166 11.57 -8.33 0.24
C LEU A 166 12.30 -8.61 -1.07
N LYS A 167 12.33 -9.88 -1.52
CA LYS A 167 12.96 -10.26 -2.79
C LYS A 167 12.30 -9.55 -3.97
N SER A 168 10.97 -9.62 -4.06
CA SER A 168 10.23 -8.97 -5.14
C SER A 168 10.40 -7.45 -5.16
N THR A 169 10.48 -6.79 -3.99
CA THR A 169 10.75 -5.35 -3.92
C THR A 169 12.18 -5.02 -4.32
N THR A 170 13.16 -5.83 -3.90
CA THR A 170 14.58 -5.62 -4.22
C THR A 170 14.85 -5.76 -5.72
N SER A 171 14.12 -6.63 -6.42
CA SER A 171 14.23 -6.78 -7.87
C SER A 171 13.60 -5.62 -8.67
N GLN A 172 12.90 -4.69 -8.03
CA GLN A 172 12.37 -3.51 -8.70
C GLN A 172 13.38 -2.37 -8.74
N HIS A 173 13.54 -1.74 -9.90
CA HIS A 173 14.55 -0.69 -10.08
C HIS A 173 14.23 0.63 -9.35
N ASP A 174 12.95 0.90 -9.07
CA ASP A 174 12.50 2.20 -8.55
C ASP A 174 12.51 2.30 -7.02
N VAL A 175 12.55 1.16 -6.32
CA VAL A 175 12.66 1.11 -4.86
C VAL A 175 13.96 0.40 -4.55
N ARG A 176 14.86 1.05 -3.80
CA ARG A 176 16.15 0.47 -3.41
C ARG A 176 16.15 0.15 -1.91
N PRO A 177 15.86 -1.11 -1.54
CA PRO A 177 16.09 -1.59 -0.19
C PRO A 177 17.53 -1.36 0.29
N THR A 178 17.68 -1.21 1.59
CA THR A 178 18.99 -1.07 2.25
C THR A 178 19.20 -2.23 3.21
N GLU A 179 20.40 -2.33 3.80
CA GLU A 179 20.65 -3.33 4.85
C GLU A 179 19.63 -3.23 6.01
N GLN A 180 19.15 -2.03 6.33
CA GLN A 180 18.11 -1.81 7.36
C GLN A 180 16.75 -2.42 6.99
N THR A 181 16.44 -2.51 5.69
CA THR A 181 15.23 -3.16 5.19
C THR A 181 15.33 -4.69 5.32
N PHE A 182 16.54 -5.25 5.12
CA PHE A 182 16.81 -6.68 5.21
C PHE A 182 16.90 -7.19 6.66
N GLN A 183 17.49 -6.39 7.56
CA GLN A 183 17.84 -6.79 8.92
C GLN A 183 16.70 -7.45 9.72
N PRO A 184 15.46 -6.90 9.77
CA PRO A 184 14.37 -7.53 10.52
C PRO A 184 14.02 -8.94 10.01
N VAL A 185 14.09 -9.14 8.70
CA VAL A 185 13.77 -10.43 8.06
C VAL A 185 14.91 -11.42 8.29
N LEU A 186 16.16 -11.00 8.12
CA LEU A 186 17.35 -11.82 8.39
C LEU A 186 17.39 -12.32 9.84
N VAL A 187 17.16 -11.42 10.80
CA VAL A 187 17.09 -11.78 12.22
C VAL A 187 15.96 -12.77 12.49
N ALA A 188 14.80 -12.59 11.87
CA ALA A 188 13.66 -13.50 12.04
C ALA A 188 13.92 -14.90 11.46
N ILE A 189 14.58 -15.00 10.29
CA ILE A 189 15.02 -16.27 9.72
C ILE A 189 16.07 -16.92 10.64
N MET A 190 17.04 -16.14 11.14
CA MET A 190 18.09 -16.64 12.02
C MET A 190 17.50 -17.20 13.32
N GLN A 191 16.50 -16.54 13.92
CA GLN A 191 15.79 -17.04 15.10
C GLN A 191 15.11 -18.41 14.87
N GLN A 192 14.77 -18.73 13.62
CA GLN A 192 14.22 -20.03 13.22
C GLN A 192 15.30 -21.07 12.88
N GLN A 193 16.59 -20.76 13.08
CA GLN A 193 17.73 -21.63 12.76
C GLN A 193 17.80 -22.07 11.29
N ARG A 194 17.30 -21.21 10.39
CA ARG A 194 17.28 -21.40 8.93
C ARG A 194 18.50 -20.74 8.29
N TYR A 195 19.69 -21.20 8.66
CA TYR A 195 20.96 -20.57 8.33
C TYR A 195 21.19 -20.41 6.83
N GLU A 196 20.78 -21.41 6.06
CA GLU A 196 20.89 -21.44 4.60
C GLU A 196 20.00 -20.38 3.94
N ASP A 197 18.84 -20.09 4.53
CA ASP A 197 17.96 -19.03 4.03
C ASP A 197 18.51 -17.63 4.36
N VAL A 198 19.22 -17.49 5.48
CA VAL A 198 19.93 -16.24 5.81
C VAL A 198 21.00 -15.96 4.77
N THR A 199 21.86 -16.93 4.45
CA THR A 199 22.91 -16.74 3.43
C THR A 199 22.32 -16.47 2.05
N ALA A 200 21.30 -17.22 1.65
CA ALA A 200 20.63 -17.02 0.36
C ALA A 200 19.98 -15.62 0.24
N LEU A 201 19.42 -15.08 1.34
CA LEU A 201 18.82 -13.76 1.33
C LEU A 201 19.87 -12.64 1.28
N ILE A 202 21.01 -12.79 1.97
CA ILE A 202 22.13 -11.84 1.87
C ILE A 202 22.69 -11.83 0.44
N GLU A 203 22.93 -13.00 -0.15
CA GLU A 203 23.40 -13.10 -1.54
C GLU A 203 22.41 -12.46 -2.52
N HIS A 204 21.11 -12.65 -2.32
CA HIS A 204 20.09 -11.95 -3.11
C HIS A 204 20.21 -10.43 -2.97
N GLY A 205 20.43 -9.90 -1.76
CA GLY A 205 20.67 -8.47 -1.55
C GLY A 205 21.93 -7.99 -2.28
N ARG A 206 23.04 -8.71 -2.16
CA ARG A 206 24.33 -8.36 -2.79
C ARG A 206 24.24 -8.31 -4.31
N VAL A 207 23.57 -9.28 -4.93
CA VAL A 207 23.32 -9.30 -6.39
C VAL A 207 22.51 -8.09 -6.85
N ASN A 208 21.68 -7.52 -5.99
CA ASN A 208 20.89 -6.32 -6.26
C ASN A 208 21.53 -5.05 -5.67
N GLU A 209 22.86 -5.02 -5.50
CA GLU A 209 23.63 -3.85 -5.08
C GLU A 209 23.28 -3.33 -3.67
N VAL A 210 22.85 -4.22 -2.77
CA VAL A 210 22.73 -3.90 -1.34
C VAL A 210 24.07 -4.16 -0.65
N ASP A 211 24.66 -3.09 -0.13
CA ASP A 211 25.86 -3.17 0.69
C ASP A 211 25.49 -3.62 2.11
N PHE A 212 26.09 -4.72 2.56
CA PHE A 212 25.92 -5.22 3.93
C PHE A 212 27.15 -4.87 4.75
N SER A 213 26.93 -4.32 5.95
CA SER A 213 27.99 -3.94 6.87
C SER A 213 28.01 -4.86 8.10
N PRO A 214 29.01 -4.71 9.01
CA PRO A 214 28.98 -5.39 10.30
C PRO A 214 27.68 -5.17 11.09
N GLU A 215 26.96 -4.06 10.88
CA GLU A 215 25.66 -3.82 11.52
C GLU A 215 24.63 -4.92 11.18
N THR A 216 24.73 -5.52 9.99
CA THR A 216 23.89 -6.65 9.59
C THR A 216 24.35 -7.95 10.23
N TYR A 217 25.66 -8.21 10.28
CA TYR A 217 26.21 -9.50 10.70
C TYR A 217 26.27 -9.66 12.24
N ASP A 218 26.58 -8.61 12.98
CA ASP A 218 26.69 -8.62 14.45
C ASP A 218 25.49 -9.30 15.14
N PRO A 219 24.21 -8.90 14.90
CA PRO A 219 23.07 -9.56 15.54
C PRO A 219 22.88 -11.02 15.10
N LEU A 220 23.29 -11.37 13.88
CA LEU A 220 23.20 -12.76 13.40
C LEU A 220 24.21 -13.66 14.11
N VAL A 221 25.40 -13.13 14.41
CA VAL A 221 26.42 -13.86 15.14
C VAL A 221 26.07 -13.98 16.61
N ASP A 222 25.56 -12.92 17.24
CA ASP A 222 25.10 -13.00 18.62
C ASP A 222 24.03 -14.10 18.78
N LEU A 223 23.13 -14.23 17.79
CA LEU A 223 22.17 -15.32 17.73
C LEU A 223 22.81 -16.69 17.46
N SER A 224 23.85 -16.76 16.62
CA SER A 224 24.54 -18.02 16.32
C SER A 224 25.16 -18.62 17.59
N GLN A 225 25.80 -17.79 18.42
CA GLN A 225 26.40 -18.21 19.68
C GLN A 225 25.35 -18.76 20.67
N GLN A 226 24.18 -18.15 20.71
CA GLN A 226 23.07 -18.58 21.57
C GLN A 226 22.43 -19.89 21.10
N GLN A 227 22.47 -20.15 19.79
CA GLN A 227 21.86 -21.32 19.18
C GLN A 227 22.78 -22.52 19.14
N TYR A 228 24.06 -22.38 19.51
CA TYR A 228 25.04 -23.46 19.43
C TYR A 228 24.54 -24.73 20.14
N SER A 229 24.44 -25.81 19.37
CA SER A 229 24.06 -27.13 19.85
C SER A 229 24.70 -28.22 19.00
N ALA A 230 24.77 -29.44 19.52
CA ALA A 230 25.27 -30.58 18.77
C ALA A 230 24.46 -30.89 17.50
N GLU A 231 23.18 -30.49 17.45
CA GLU A 231 22.28 -30.76 16.32
C GLU A 231 22.46 -29.78 15.15
N ASN A 232 22.97 -28.57 15.41
CA ASN A 232 23.12 -27.52 14.40
C ASN A 232 24.57 -27.08 14.15
N VAL A 233 25.54 -27.63 14.86
CA VAL A 233 26.96 -27.23 14.79
C VAL A 233 27.52 -27.21 13.37
N GLU A 234 27.18 -28.18 12.52
CA GLU A 234 27.66 -28.25 11.13
C GLU A 234 27.09 -27.09 10.30
N ARG A 235 25.75 -26.96 10.27
CA ARG A 235 25.05 -25.90 9.50
C ARG A 235 25.45 -24.50 10.00
N LEU A 236 25.55 -24.35 11.32
CA LEU A 236 26.01 -23.12 11.97
C LEU A 236 27.46 -22.82 11.61
N GLY A 237 28.34 -23.83 11.59
CA GLY A 237 29.73 -23.70 11.15
C GLY A 237 29.84 -23.22 9.71
N THR A 238 29.03 -23.76 8.80
CA THR A 238 28.94 -23.29 7.40
C THR A 238 28.51 -21.82 7.32
N PHE A 239 27.49 -21.43 8.07
CA PHE A 239 27.05 -20.04 8.14
C PHE A 239 28.14 -19.10 8.67
N MET A 240 28.83 -19.51 9.73
CA MET A 240 29.91 -18.71 10.31
C MET A 240 31.11 -18.57 9.38
N ALA A 241 31.43 -19.63 8.61
CA ALA A 241 32.43 -19.56 7.56
C ALA A 241 32.03 -18.54 6.48
N TYR A 242 30.77 -18.58 6.03
CA TYR A 242 30.22 -17.61 5.09
C TYR A 242 30.35 -16.16 5.60
N VAL A 243 29.94 -15.87 6.84
CA VAL A 243 30.03 -14.52 7.42
C VAL A 243 31.49 -14.03 7.45
N ASN A 244 32.43 -14.90 7.84
CA ASN A 244 33.85 -14.56 7.88
C ASN A 244 34.43 -14.27 6.48
N ASP A 245 34.00 -14.99 5.45
CA ASP A 245 34.44 -14.74 4.08
C ASP A 245 33.80 -13.46 3.51
N ALA A 246 32.51 -13.27 3.75
CA ALA A 246 31.76 -12.07 3.39
C ALA A 246 32.40 -10.79 3.95
N LEU A 247 32.77 -10.78 5.24
CA LEU A 247 33.41 -9.63 5.88
C LEU A 247 34.84 -9.34 5.35
N LYS A 248 35.57 -10.37 4.92
CA LYS A 248 36.89 -10.19 4.28
C LYS A 248 36.75 -9.56 2.90
N GLU A 249 35.77 -10.02 2.12
CA GLU A 249 35.47 -9.47 0.79
C GLU A 249 35.09 -7.99 0.87
N ASP A 250 34.32 -7.61 1.89
CA ASP A 250 33.88 -6.23 2.12
C ASP A 250 35.01 -5.32 2.66
N GLY A 251 36.24 -5.83 2.76
CA GLY A 251 37.42 -5.05 3.18
C GLY A 251 37.41 -4.66 4.66
N VAL A 252 36.52 -5.25 5.47
CA VAL A 252 36.46 -5.07 6.93
C VAL A 252 37.55 -5.93 7.55
N SER A 253 38.79 -5.48 7.38
CA SER A 253 39.94 -6.04 8.09
C SER A 253 39.81 -5.69 9.57
N THR A 254 39.44 -6.70 10.36
CA THR A 254 39.55 -6.73 11.83
C THR A 254 38.58 -5.84 12.63
N VAL A 255 37.42 -6.41 13.01
CA VAL A 255 36.91 -6.17 14.37
C VAL A 255 37.47 -7.28 15.24
N ALA A 256 38.45 -6.88 16.03
CA ALA A 256 39.38 -7.69 16.77
C ALA A 256 38.73 -8.48 17.93
N ALA A 257 39.37 -9.61 18.25
CA ALA A 257 39.39 -10.29 19.54
C ALA A 257 38.16 -11.09 20.00
N SER A 258 36.91 -10.71 19.75
CA SER A 258 35.76 -11.54 20.17
C SER A 258 35.57 -12.80 19.30
N TRP A 259 36.04 -12.73 18.05
CA TRP A 259 35.90 -13.76 17.01
C TRP A 259 36.97 -14.86 17.03
N LEU A 260 38.03 -14.68 17.84
CA LEU A 260 39.09 -15.67 18.03
C LEU A 260 38.58 -16.94 18.75
N ASN A 261 37.57 -16.82 19.61
CA ASN A 261 36.90 -17.96 20.21
C ASN A 261 36.19 -18.85 19.17
N LEU A 262 35.88 -18.30 18.00
CA LEU A 262 35.19 -19.04 16.93
C LEU A 262 36.16 -19.86 16.07
N LYS A 263 37.44 -19.48 16.03
CA LYS A 263 38.49 -20.30 15.43
C LYS A 263 38.68 -21.59 16.24
N GLU A 264 38.61 -21.50 17.57
CA GLU A 264 38.56 -22.69 18.45
C GLU A 264 37.29 -23.52 18.24
N VAL A 265 36.16 -22.90 17.88
CA VAL A 265 34.89 -23.62 17.58
C VAL A 265 34.95 -24.35 16.23
N VAL A 266 35.54 -23.76 15.19
CA VAL A 266 35.77 -24.41 13.89
C VAL A 266 36.85 -25.49 13.99
N ASP A 267 37.89 -25.25 14.79
CA ASP A 267 38.95 -26.23 15.09
C ASP A 267 38.44 -27.39 15.98
N ALA A 268 37.32 -27.24 16.69
CA ALA A 268 36.67 -28.32 17.43
C ALA A 268 35.78 -29.22 16.55
N VAL A 269 35.48 -28.80 15.32
CA VAL A 269 34.71 -29.57 14.32
C VAL A 269 35.62 -30.40 13.39
N HIS A 270 36.94 -30.17 13.43
CA HIS A 270 37.97 -30.95 12.72
C HIS A 270 38.81 -31.79 13.69
#